data_AF-A0A7W6EV96-F1
#
_entry.id   AF-A0A7W6EV96-F1
#
_cell.length_a   1.000
_cell.length_b   1.000
_cell.length_c   1.000
_cell.angle_alpha   90.00
_cell.angle_beta   90.00
_cell.angle_gamma   90.00
#
_symmetry.space_group_name_H-M   'P 1'
#
loop_
_entity.id
_entity.type
_entity.pdbx_description
1 polymer ?
#
loop_
_entity_poly.entity_id
_entity_poly.type
_entity_poly.pdbx_seq_one_letter_code
_entity_poly.pdbx_strand_id
1 'polypeptide(L)' 'MKIRNSLKSLKDRHRDNRVIRRRGRVYVINKTQKRFKARQG' A
#
# COMPACT_ATOMS: atom_id res chain seq x y z
N MET A 1 -2.15 -9.09 -1.05
CA MET A 1 -1.77 -7.79 -1.65
C MET A 1 -2.95 -7.32 -2.50
N LYS A 2 -3.40 -6.07 -2.34
CA LYS A 2 -4.59 -5.54 -3.02
C LYS A 2 -4.19 -4.64 -4.19
N ILE A 3 -4.86 -4.76 -5.33
CA ILE A 3 -4.66 -3.90 -6.50
C ILE A 3 -5.84 -2.92 -6.58
N ARG A 4 -5.56 -1.62 -6.60
CA ARG A 4 -6.59 -0.57 -6.66
C ARG A 4 -6.07 0.63 -7.45
N ASN A 5 -6.94 1.37 -8.12
CA ASN A 5 -6.57 2.60 -8.83
C ASN A 5 -6.21 3.74 -7.86
N SER A 6 -6.77 3.73 -6.65
CA SER A 6 -6.48 4.70 -5.59
C SER A 6 -5.97 4.01 -4.32
N LEU A 7 -4.92 4.59 -3.75
CA LEU A 7 -4.34 4.17 -2.47
C LEU A 7 -4.73 5.08 -1.30
N LYS A 8 -5.54 6.14 -1.53
CA LYS A 8 -5.84 7.18 -0.54
C LYS A 8 -6.34 6.60 0.79
N SER A 9 -7.38 5.76 0.75
CA SER A 9 -7.92 5.12 1.95
C SER A 9 -7.11 3.92 2.43
N LEU A 10 -6.14 3.44 1.67
CA LEU A 10 -5.34 2.25 1.99
C LEU A 10 -4.09 2.59 2.78
N LYS A 11 -3.48 3.75 2.53
CA LYS A 11 -2.33 4.21 3.30
C LYS A 11 -2.69 4.49 4.76
N ASP A 12 -3.88 5.02 5.05
CA ASP A 12 -4.23 5.51 6.39
C ASP A 12 -4.83 4.44 7.32
N ARG A 13 -5.06 3.20 6.86
CA ARG A 13 -5.73 2.14 7.65
C ARG A 13 -4.92 1.60 8.83
N HIS A 14 -3.62 1.86 8.84
CA HIS A 14 -2.72 1.32 9.85
C HIS A 14 -1.47 2.20 9.97
N ARG A 15 -1.00 2.42 11.20
CA ARG A 15 0.16 3.29 11.49
C ARG A 15 1.43 2.86 10.75
N ASP A 16 1.68 1.54 10.67
CA ASP A 16 2.86 0.99 10.00
C ASP A 16 2.79 0.91 8.46
N ASN A 17 1.69 1.39 7.86
CA ASN A 17 1.62 1.47 6.41
C ASN A 17 2.61 2.51 5.91
N ARG A 18 3.45 2.12 4.95
CA ARG A 18 4.34 3.05 4.26
C ARG A 18 4.05 3.04 2.78
N VAL A 19 4.00 4.24 2.20
CA VAL A 19 3.88 4.41 0.75
C VAL A 19 5.28 4.42 0.17
N ILE A 20 5.53 3.55 -0.81
CA ILE A 20 6.80 3.47 -1.52
C ILE A 20 6.56 3.47 -3.03
N ARG A 21 7.55 3.92 -3.79
CA ARG A 21 7.56 3.80 -5.25
C ARG A 21 8.64 2.79 -5.66
N ARG A 22 8.27 1.76 -6.41
CA ARG A 22 9.19 0.72 -6.90
C ARG A 22 8.71 0.18 -8.24
N ARG A 23 9.63 -0.15 -9.16
CA ARG A 23 9.31 -0.70 -10.49
C ARG A 23 8.22 0.11 -11.22
N GLY A 24 8.32 1.44 -11.17
CA GLY A 24 7.36 2.36 -11.80
C GLY A 24 5.97 2.45 -11.15
N ARG A 25 5.70 1.73 -10.05
CA ARG A 25 4.38 1.70 -9.39
C ARG A 25 4.46 2.16 -7.94
N VAL A 26 3.34 2.69 -7.43
CA VAL A 26 3.19 3.06 -6.02
C VAL A 26 2.61 1.88 -5.25
N TYR A 27 3.17 1.60 -4.08
CA TYR A 27 2.73 0.52 -3.20
C TYR A 27 2.50 1.06 -1.79
N VAL A 28 1.47 0.53 -1.13
CA VAL A 28 1.40 0.54 0.33
C VAL A 28 2.05 -0.75 0.81
N ILE A 29 3.12 -0.64 1.59
CA ILE A 29 3.75 -1.76 2.27
C ILE A 29 3.44 -1.71 3.75
N ASN A 30 3.22 -2.88 4.34
CA ASN A 30 3.13 -3.05 5.78
C ASN A 30 3.87 -4.36 6.11
N LYS A 31 4.92 -4.24 6.92
CA LYS A 31 5.76 -5.38 7.34
C LYS A 31 5.14 -6.11 8.55
N THR A 32 4.41 -5.40 9.39
CA THR A 32 3.69 -5.92 10.57
C THR A 32 2.44 -6.69 10.16
N GLN A 33 1.55 -6.08 9.38
CA GLN A 33 0.28 -6.65 8.93
C GLN A 33 0.22 -6.77 7.41
N LYS A 34 0.56 -7.95 6.88
CA LYS A 34 0.63 -8.23 5.42
C LYS A 34 -0.70 -7.99 4.68
N ARG A 35 -1.85 -8.04 5.38
CA ARG A 35 -3.20 -7.82 4.82
C ARG A 35 -3.41 -6.41 4.23
N PHE A 36 -2.67 -5.42 4.71
CA PHE A 36 -2.77 -4.03 4.27
C PHE A 36 -1.89 -3.68 3.07
N LYS A 37 -1.07 -4.62 2.59
CA LYS A 37 -0.25 -4.39 1.39
C LYS A 37 -1.13 -4.10 0.17
N ALA A 38 -0.84 -3.02 -0.55
CA ALA A 38 -1.55 -2.63 -1.76
C ALA A 38 -0.64 -2.06 -2.86
N ARG A 39 -1.14 -2.01 -4.09
CA ARG A 39 -0.47 -1.45 -5.29
C ARG A 39 -1.45 -0.56 -6.06
N GLN A 40 -0.93 0.54 -6.61
CA GLN A 40 -1.65 1.40 -7.52
C GLN A 40 -1.62 0.82 -8.94
N GLY A 41 -2.81 0.56 -9.48
CA GLY A 41 -3.01 -0.15 -10.75
C GLY A 41 -2.70 -1.64 -10.66
#